data_AF-A0A920VTP8-F1
#
_entry.id   AF-A0A920VTP8-F1
#
_cell.length_a   1.000
_cell.length_b   1.000
_cell.length_c   1.000
_cell.angle_alpha   90.00
_cell.angle_beta   90.00
_cell.angle_gamma   90.00
#
_symmetry.space_group_name_H-M   'P 1'
#
loop_
_entity.id
_entity.type
_entity.pdbx_description
1 polymer ?
#
loop_
_entity_poly.entity_id
_entity_poly.type
_entity_poly.pdbx_seq_one_letter_code
_entity_poly.pdbx_strand_id
1 'polypeptide(L)'
;MKFVKDLQIAEDVAQESFIKAYKSLDSFREESAFYTWLYRITSNTAKNYLISKKRKKELLETEVLSSEEMDIFDIPGGSSPEEILEANYLRKLIFES
;
A
#
# COMPACT_ATOMS: atom_id res chain seq x y z
N MET A 1 -17.85 -4.48 -17.69
CA MET A 1 -16.43 -4.19 -17.38
C MET A 1 -16.17 -4.62 -15.93
N LYS A 2 -15.39 -5.69 -15.70
CA LYS A 2 -15.00 -6.16 -14.36
C LYS A 2 -13.63 -5.54 -14.03
N PHE A 3 -13.63 -4.40 -13.35
CA PHE A 3 -12.38 -3.72 -12.95
C PHE A 3 -11.72 -4.35 -11.74
N VAL A 4 -12.50 -5.09 -10.95
CA VAL A 4 -12.07 -5.63 -9.67
C VAL A 4 -12.50 -7.09 -9.63
N LYS A 5 -11.52 -7.99 -9.46
CA LYS A 5 -11.78 -9.44 -9.30
C LYS A 5 -12.12 -9.82 -7.86
N ASP A 6 -11.82 -8.93 -6.93
CA ASP A 6 -12.02 -9.06 -5.49
C ASP A 6 -13.33 -8.37 -5.08
N LEU A 7 -14.24 -9.12 -4.47
CA LEU A 7 -15.58 -8.63 -4.13
C LEU A 7 -15.50 -7.46 -3.14
N GLN A 8 -14.59 -7.54 -2.16
CA GLN A 8 -14.46 -6.52 -1.12
C GLN A 8 -14.03 -5.18 -1.71
N ILE A 9 -13.09 -5.22 -2.66
CA ILE A 9 -12.63 -4.01 -3.34
C ILE A 9 -13.74 -3.42 -4.23
N ALA A 10 -14.60 -4.25 -4.81
CA ALA A 10 -15.72 -3.78 -5.62
C ALA A 10 -16.74 -3.04 -4.75
N GLU A 11 -17.00 -3.53 -3.53
CA GLU A 11 -17.86 -2.88 -2.53
C GLU A 11 -17.29 -1.53 -2.09
N ASP A 12 -16.00 -1.46 -1.76
CA ASP A 12 -15.33 -0.22 -1.35
C ASP A 12 -15.41 0.84 -2.47
N VAL A 13 -15.08 0.45 -3.70
CA VAL A 13 -15.15 1.34 -4.86
C VAL A 13 -16.59 1.79 -5.11
N ALA A 14 -17.58 0.91 -4.95
CA ALA A 14 -18.98 1.26 -5.12
C ALA A 14 -19.44 2.29 -4.08
N GLN A 15 -19.14 2.08 -2.79
CA GLN A 15 -19.47 3.03 -1.74
C GLN A 15 -18.86 4.41 -2.03
N GLU A 16 -17.56 4.45 -2.30
CA GLU A 16 -16.87 5.72 -2.53
C GLU A 16 -17.41 6.44 -3.78
N SER A 17 -17.77 5.68 -4.81
CA SER A 17 -18.38 6.23 -6.03
C SER A 17 -19.74 6.89 -5.74
N PHE A 18 -20.61 6.25 -4.96
CA PHE A 18 -21.90 6.82 -4.59
C PHE A 18 -21.77 8.04 -3.68
N ILE A 19 -20.82 8.03 -2.73
CA ILE A 19 -20.54 9.20 -1.88
C ILE A 19 -20.07 10.38 -2.74
N LYS A 20 -19.16 10.15 -3.69
CA LYS A 20 -18.69 11.19 -4.62
C LYS A 20 -19.81 11.70 -5.50
N ALA A 21 -20.64 10.80 -6.05
CA ALA A 21 -21.80 11.17 -6.85
C ALA A 21 -22.76 12.05 -6.05
N TYR A 22 -23.12 11.65 -4.83
CA TYR A 22 -24.00 12.45 -3.96
C TYR A 22 -23.44 13.85 -3.71
N LYS A 23 -22.15 13.96 -3.37
CA LYS A 23 -21.48 15.26 -3.14
C LYS A 23 -21.37 16.15 -4.38
N SER A 24 -21.44 15.57 -5.58
CA SER A 24 -21.32 16.31 -6.84
C SER A 24 -22.64 16.35 -7.62
N LEU A 25 -23.75 15.95 -7.01
CA LEU A 25 -25.06 15.91 -7.64
C LEU A 25 -25.51 17.30 -8.09
N ASP A 26 -25.26 18.34 -7.28
CA ASP A 26 -25.58 19.73 -7.62
C ASP A 26 -24.81 20.25 -8.85
N SER A 27 -23.72 19.58 -9.22
CA SER A 27 -22.92 19.92 -10.41
C SER A 27 -23.33 19.13 -11.66
N PHE A 28 -24.28 18.20 -11.54
CA PHE A 28 -24.78 17.43 -12.68
C PHE A 28 -25.64 18.33 -13.58
N ARG A 29 -25.14 18.61 -14.78
CA ARG A 29 -25.75 19.58 -15.72
C ARG A 29 -26.81 19.00 -16.67
N GLU A 30 -27.20 17.73 -16.49
CA GLU A 30 -28.14 17.02 -17.36
C GLU A 30 -27.78 16.94 -18.86
N GLU A 31 -26.59 17.41 -19.26
CA GLU A 31 -26.04 17.32 -20.61
C GLU A 31 -25.73 15.87 -21.05
N SER A 32 -25.81 14.91 -20.12
CA SER A 32 -25.66 13.48 -20.39
C SER A 32 -26.62 12.69 -19.51
N ALA A 33 -26.97 11.46 -19.91
CA ALA A 33 -27.77 10.59 -19.08
C ALA A 33 -27.11 10.36 -17.71
N PHE A 34 -27.92 10.35 -16.65
CA PHE A 34 -27.45 10.13 -15.27
C PHE A 34 -26.55 8.89 -15.14
N TYR A 35 -26.94 7.79 -15.79
CA TYR A 35 -26.15 6.56 -15.84
C TYR A 35 -24.74 6.78 -16.41
N THR A 36 -24.63 7.54 -17.50
CA THR A 36 -23.33 7.84 -18.14
C THR A 36 -22.45 8.68 -17.22
N TRP A 37 -23.02 9.68 -16.55
CA TRP A 37 -22.31 10.50 -15.57
C TRP A 37 -21.83 9.68 -14.37
N LEU A 38 -22.72 8.87 -13.78
CA LEU A 38 -22.39 7.98 -12.67
C LEU A 38 -21.31 6.96 -13.07
N TYR A 39 -21.41 6.39 -14.27
CA TYR A 39 -20.40 5.47 -14.79
C TYR A 39 -19.01 6.10 -14.86
N ARG A 40 -18.91 7.39 -15.24
CA ARG A 40 -17.62 8.11 -15.25
C ARG A 40 -17.05 8.27 -13.84
N ILE A 41 -17.87 8.58 -12.85
CA ILE A 41 -17.45 8.66 -11.44
C ILE A 41 -16.93 7.32 -10.96
N THR A 42 -17.68 6.24 -11.22
CA THR A 42 -17.30 4.89 -10.80
C THR A 42 -16.02 4.42 -11.47
N SER A 43 -15.89 4.63 -12.79
CA SER A 43 -14.69 4.26 -13.55
C SER A 43 -13.45 5.00 -13.05
N ASN A 44 -13.56 6.31 -12.81
CA ASN A 44 -12.47 7.11 -12.28
C ASN A 44 -12.09 6.69 -10.85
N THR A 45 -13.08 6.38 -10.02
CA THR A 45 -12.84 5.91 -8.63
C THR A 45 -12.13 4.56 -8.64
N ALA A 46 -12.58 3.60 -9.45
CA ALA A 46 -11.92 2.30 -9.60
C ALA A 46 -10.47 2.45 -10.09
N LYS A 47 -10.24 3.30 -11.09
CA LYS A 47 -8.90 3.55 -11.63
C LYS A 47 -7.97 4.15 -10.57
N ASN A 48 -8.44 5.15 -9.82
CA ASN A 48 -7.67 5.79 -8.76
C ASN A 48 -7.34 4.81 -7.63
N TYR A 49 -8.28 3.95 -7.27
CA TYR A 49 -8.06 2.88 -6.30
C TYR A 49 -6.95 1.91 -6.74
N LEU A 50 -6.95 1.48 -8.01
CA LEU A 50 -5.92 0.58 -8.52
C LEU A 50 -4.53 1.23 -8.54
N ILE A 51 -4.46 2.52 -8.91
CA ILE A 51 -3.21 3.28 -8.91
C ILE A 51 -2.69 3.46 -7.48
N SER A 52 -3.55 3.83 -6.52
CA SER A 52 -3.15 4.01 -5.12
C SER A 52 -2.71 2.70 -4.48
N LYS A 53 -3.42 1.59 -4.76
CA LYS A 53 -3.04 0.24 -4.29
C LYS A 53 -1.67 -0.18 -4.82
N LYS A 54 -1.39 0.07 -6.10
CA LYS A 54 -0.07 -0.21 -6.70
C LYS A 54 1.03 0.60 -6.01
N ARG A 55 0.85 1.92 -5.86
CA ARG A 55 1.82 2.80 -5.20
C ARG A 55 2.08 2.41 -3.75
N LYS A 56 1.03 2.05 -2.99
CA LYS A 56 1.16 1.59 -1.60
C LYS A 56 2.02 0.33 -1.52
N LYS A 57 1.84 -0.60 -2.46
CA LYS A 57 2.65 -1.82 -2.53
C LYS A 57 4.13 -1.51 -2.81
N GLU A 58 4.42 -0.63 -3.76
CA GLU A 58 5.80 -0.22 -4.08
C GLU A 58 6.50 0.46 -2.89
N LEU A 59 5.79 1.29 -2.12
CA LEU A 59 6.33 1.93 -0.90
C LEU A 59 6.65 0.89 0.18
N LEU A 60 5.75 -0.05 0.43
CA LEU A 60 5.96 -1.16 1.38
C LEU A 60 7.17 -2.01 0.99
N GLU A 61 7.32 -2.34 -0.30
CA GLU A 61 8.49 -3.09 -0.80
C GLU A 61 9.79 -2.30 -0.60
N THR A 62 9.77 -0.98 -0.80
CA THR A 62 10.94 -0.11 -0.57
C THR A 62 11.29 -0.02 0.92
N GLU A 63 10.30 0.11 1.81
CA GLU A 63 10.52 0.15 3.26
C GLU A 63 11.11 -1.16 3.78
N VAL A 64 10.61 -2.31 3.32
CA VAL A 64 11.13 -3.63 3.69
C VAL A 64 12.60 -3.77 3.26
N LEU A 65 12.94 -3.40 2.03
CA LEU A 65 14.33 -3.42 1.56
C LEU A 65 15.23 -2.48 2.39
N SER A 66 14.75 -1.29 2.74
CA SER A 66 15.51 -0.36 3.59
C SER A 66 15.68 -0.86 5.02
N SER A 67 14.72 -1.63 5.54
CA SER A 67 14.77 -2.23 6.88
C SER A 67 15.75 -3.41 6.91
N GLU A 68 15.79 -4.20 5.85
CA GLU A 68 16.75 -5.30 5.66
C GLU A 68 18.19 -4.80 5.51
N GLU A 69 18.40 -3.59 4.94
CA GLU A 69 19.70 -2.92 4.90
C GLU A 69 20.12 -2.30 6.25
N MET A 70 19.18 -2.11 7.19
CA MET A 70 19.42 -1.41 8.47
C MET A 70 19.82 -2.33 9.64
N ASP A 71 19.90 -3.66 9.45
CA ASP A 71 19.95 -4.61 10.58
C ASP A 71 21.34 -5.20 10.90
N ILE A 72 22.45 -4.52 10.60
CA ILE A 72 23.80 -4.99 11.00
C ILE A 72 24.69 -3.92 11.67
N PHE A 73 24.40 -2.60 11.58
CA PHE A 73 25.42 -1.60 11.98
C PHE A 73 24.99 -0.43 12.87
N ASP A 74 23.78 -0.43 13.45
CA ASP A 74 23.37 0.63 14.38
C ASP A 74 22.93 0.08 15.74
N ILE A 75 23.90 -0.22 16.61
CA ILE A 75 23.69 -0.41 18.05
C ILE A 75 24.16 0.89 18.74
N PRO A 76 23.25 1.78 19.18
CA PRO A 76 23.64 2.99 19.88
C PRO A 76 23.98 2.65 21.34
N GLY A 77 25.27 2.48 21.61
CA GLY A 77 25.90 2.53 22.93
C GLY A 77 25.60 1.36 23.88
N GLY A 78 26.51 0.39 23.96
CA GLY A 78 26.59 -0.49 25.13
C GLY A 78 27.00 -1.94 24.87
N SER A 79 28.11 -2.16 24.18
CA SER A 79 28.79 -3.46 24.26
C SER A 79 30.29 -3.25 24.16
N SER A 80 31.03 -3.71 25.18
CA SER A 80 32.50 -3.79 25.14
C SER A 80 32.93 -4.48 23.83
N PRO A 81 34.10 -4.14 23.23
CA PRO A 81 34.66 -4.90 22.11
C PRO A 81 34.65 -6.44 22.32
N GLU A 82 34.67 -6.86 23.58
CA GLU A 82 34.54 -8.25 24.03
C GLU A 82 33.15 -8.87 23.72
N GLU A 83 32.06 -8.14 23.97
CA GLU A 83 30.69 -8.61 23.72
C GLU A 83 30.40 -8.73 22.21
N ILE A 84 30.97 -7.84 21.41
CA ILE A 84 30.89 -7.89 19.94
C ILE A 84 31.63 -9.13 19.41
N LEU A 85 32.80 -9.44 19.99
CA LEU A 85 33.57 -10.62 19.61
C LEU A 85 32.81 -11.90 19.99
N GLU A 86 32.19 -11.94 21.16
CA GLU A 86 31.44 -13.09 21.66
C GLU A 86 30.19 -13.37 20.82
N ALA A 87 29.41 -12.33 20.47
CA ALA A 87 28.25 -12.46 19.59
C ALA A 87 28.63 -13.03 18.21
N ASN A 88 29.77 -12.58 17.66
CA ASN A 88 30.27 -13.08 16.38
C ASN A 88 30.77 -14.53 16.45
N TYR A 89 31.40 -14.93 17.56
CA TYR A 89 31.83 -16.32 17.79
C TYR A 89 30.65 -17.28 17.90
N LEU A 90 29.61 -16.91 18.66
CA LEU A 90 28.40 -17.72 18.80
C LEU A 90 27.68 -17.89 17.46
N ARG A 91 27.59 -16.81 16.67
CA ARG A 91 27.03 -16.87 15.31
C ARG A 91 27.82 -17.84 14.44
N LYS A 92 29.14 -17.81 14.48
CA LYS A 92 29.97 -18.73 13.69
C LYS A 92 29.71 -20.19 14.06
N LEU A 93 29.61 -20.52 15.35
CA LEU A 93 29.34 -21.89 15.83
C LEU A 93 27.97 -22.43 15.41
N ILE A 94 26.93 -21.59 15.46
CA ILE A 94 25.56 -21.99 15.11
C ILE A 94 25.41 -22.19 13.59
N PHE A 95 26.07 -21.38 12.78
CA PHE A 95 25.93 -21.40 11.32
C PHE A 95 26.97 -22.27 10.59
N GLU A 96 28.06 -22.67 11.23
CA GLU A 96 29.06 -23.62 10.68
C GLU A 96 28.94 -25.05 11.22
N SER A 97 27.88 -25.39 11.96
CA SER A 97 27.54 -26.76 12.40
C SER A 97 26.45 -27.39 11.53
#